data_AF-A0A922M943-F1
#
_entry.id   AF-A0A922M943-F1
#
_cell.length_a   1.000
_cell.length_b   1.000
_cell.length_c   1.000
_cell.angle_alpha   90.00
_cell.angle_beta   90.00
_cell.angle_gamma   90.00
#
_symmetry.space_group_name_H-M   'P 1'
#
loop_
_entity.id
_entity.type
_entity.pdbx_description
1 polymer ?
#
loop_
_entity_poly.entity_id
_entity_poly.type
_entity_poly.pdbx_seq_one_letter_code
_entity_poly.pdbx_strand_id
1 'polypeptide(L)'
;MFCLGCNQVIDMKNGFLQCKQCRNYYHYECLNIGHEQYSALSAQYRATWQCPSCNNITRRTRSNLNTPVRQAQVPTSDESMNMSFDSSPPPTHATVPSTKSNIVTMDNIRDLLDQRLNASMSTLMDKFRSILKEEVKKLVKTEIDSVVQQLKNEFTMTTDYICADVADLKSEMKNTRACVKTLEAENTRLLKEINSLNSRLSSSEKLTRSLNLEIQAVPERKNENILAMFKSLCKSVNTEIKDDQIISCRRVAKLDPKKDRPRNILVTLSNSRLRDQLKYD
;
A
#
# COMPACT_ATOMS: atom_id res chain seq x y z
N MET A 1 5.29 -20.21 13.74
CA MET A 1 4.99 -20.12 12.30
C MET A 1 5.31 -18.70 11.84
N PHE A 2 5.88 -18.53 10.63
CA PHE A 2 6.29 -17.22 10.11
C PHE A 2 5.42 -16.83 8.92
N CYS A 3 5.13 -15.55 8.78
CA CYS A 3 4.44 -14.98 7.63
C CYS A 3 5.41 -14.86 6.46
N LEU A 4 5.08 -15.45 5.30
CA LEU A 4 5.95 -15.35 4.11
C LEU A 4 5.96 -13.95 3.48
N GLY A 5 5.02 -13.07 3.86
CA GLY A 5 4.94 -11.69 3.36
C GLY A 5 5.86 -10.71 4.08
N CYS A 6 6.00 -10.83 5.41
CA CYS A 6 6.81 -9.91 6.23
C CYS A 6 7.93 -10.60 7.03
N ASN A 7 8.02 -11.92 6.94
CA ASN A 7 8.97 -12.77 7.65
C ASN A 7 8.92 -12.67 9.20
N GLN A 8 7.82 -12.14 9.75
CA GLN A 8 7.60 -12.06 11.21
C GLN A 8 6.81 -13.27 11.73
N VAL A 9 6.92 -13.51 13.04
CA VAL A 9 6.17 -14.57 13.74
C VAL A 9 4.68 -14.26 13.72
N ILE A 10 3.85 -15.24 13.38
CA ILE A 10 2.40 -15.12 13.43
C ILE A 10 1.92 -15.52 14.84
N ASP A 11 1.20 -14.61 15.51
CA ASP A 11 0.47 -14.92 16.73
C ASP A 11 -0.84 -15.67 16.37
N MET A 12 -1.05 -16.85 16.94
CA MET A 12 -2.28 -17.64 16.71
C MET A 12 -3.56 -16.94 17.17
N LYS A 13 -3.45 -15.92 18.04
CA LYS A 13 -4.59 -15.10 18.48
C LYS A 13 -5.00 -14.05 17.45
N ASN A 14 -4.05 -13.55 16.67
CA ASN A 14 -4.29 -12.58 15.62
C ASN A 14 -4.46 -13.35 14.30
N GLY A 15 -5.70 -13.47 13.83
CA GLY A 15 -6.09 -14.34 12.72
C GLY A 15 -5.10 -14.40 11.56
N PHE A 16 -5.02 -15.55 10.90
CA PHE A 16 -4.09 -15.80 9.79
C PHE A 16 -4.80 -16.48 8.62
N LEU A 17 -4.12 -16.50 7.46
CA LEU A 17 -4.53 -17.25 6.29
C LEU A 17 -3.45 -18.25 5.90
N GLN A 18 -3.89 -19.48 5.58
CA GLN A 18 -3.02 -20.54 5.07
C GLN A 18 -3.39 -20.84 3.62
N CYS A 19 -2.41 -20.80 2.74
CA CYS A 19 -2.64 -21.11 1.33
C CYS A 19 -2.90 -22.61 1.14
N LYS A 20 -4.00 -22.98 0.49
CA LYS A 20 -4.35 -24.39 0.19
C LYS A 20 -3.29 -25.10 -0.68
N GLN A 21 -2.60 -24.37 -1.55
CA GLN A 21 -1.66 -24.95 -2.53
C GLN A 21 -0.24 -25.11 -1.97
N CYS A 22 0.36 -24.05 -1.44
CA CYS A 22 1.74 -24.09 -0.90
C CYS A 22 1.81 -24.32 0.62
N ARG A 23 0.67 -24.34 1.32
CA ARG A 23 0.55 -24.49 2.79
C ARG A 23 1.26 -23.43 3.63
N ASN A 24 1.77 -22.36 3.00
CA ASN A 24 2.41 -21.23 3.66
C ASN A 24 1.38 -20.33 4.37
N TYR A 25 1.85 -19.66 5.42
CA TYR A 25 1.04 -18.81 6.28
C TYR A 25 1.29 -17.32 6.01
N TYR A 26 0.25 -16.52 6.17
CA TYR A 26 0.26 -15.08 5.95
C TYR A 26 -0.58 -14.37 7.01
N HIS A 27 -0.12 -13.21 7.48
CA HIS A 27 -1.01 -12.25 8.15
C HIS A 27 -2.03 -11.74 7.13
N TYR A 28 -3.28 -11.54 7.54
CA TYR A 28 -4.28 -10.91 6.67
C TYR A 28 -3.87 -9.46 6.31
N GLU A 29 -3.19 -8.77 7.21
CA GLU A 29 -2.67 -7.41 7.01
C GLU A 29 -1.60 -7.35 5.92
N CYS A 30 -0.72 -8.36 5.84
CA CYS A 30 0.29 -8.46 4.78
C CYS A 30 -0.32 -8.73 3.39
N LEU A 31 -1.61 -9.08 3.34
CA LEU A 31 -2.37 -9.30 2.11
C LEU A 31 -3.32 -8.13 1.82
N ASN A 32 -3.19 -7.02 2.56
CA ASN A 32 -4.03 -5.83 2.48
C ASN A 32 -5.52 -6.12 2.72
N ILE A 33 -5.83 -7.13 3.54
CA ILE A 33 -7.18 -7.42 4.00
C ILE A 33 -7.36 -6.72 5.35
N GLY A 34 -8.41 -5.92 5.53
CA GLY A 34 -8.71 -5.30 6.82
C GLY A 34 -9.23 -6.30 7.85
N HIS A 35 -9.13 -5.99 9.15
CA HIS A 35 -9.63 -6.86 10.22
C HIS A 35 -11.16 -7.14 10.11
N GLU A 36 -11.95 -6.13 9.75
CA GLU A 36 -13.40 -6.28 9.52
C GLU A 36 -13.70 -7.21 8.34
N GLN A 37 -12.96 -7.03 7.23
CA GLN A 37 -13.07 -7.87 6.05
C GLN A 37 -12.67 -9.31 6.35
N TYR A 38 -11.57 -9.52 7.09
CA TYR A 38 -11.14 -10.84 7.53
C TYR A 38 -12.22 -11.51 8.37
N SER A 39 -12.82 -10.79 9.33
CA SER A 39 -13.89 -11.30 10.19
C SER A 39 -15.14 -11.72 9.40
N ALA A 40 -15.45 -11.01 8.31
CA ALA A 40 -16.54 -11.34 7.40
C ALA A 40 -16.25 -12.54 6.46
N LEU A 41 -14.98 -12.95 6.30
CA LEU A 41 -14.64 -14.12 5.47
C LEU A 41 -15.16 -15.41 6.10
N SER A 42 -15.97 -16.15 5.34
CA SER A 42 -16.50 -17.44 5.76
C SER A 42 -15.39 -18.48 5.99
N ALA A 43 -15.63 -19.42 6.91
CA ALA A 43 -14.69 -20.51 7.20
C ALA A 43 -14.38 -21.36 5.95
N GLN A 44 -15.37 -21.56 5.08
CA GLN A 44 -15.20 -22.26 3.80
C GLN A 44 -14.23 -21.54 2.87
N TYR A 45 -14.38 -20.21 2.73
CA TYR A 45 -13.48 -19.41 1.91
C TYR A 45 -12.03 -19.47 2.42
N ARG A 46 -11.84 -19.33 3.75
CA ARG A 46 -10.52 -19.42 4.39
C ARG A 46 -9.84 -20.78 4.13
N ALA A 47 -10.60 -21.87 4.12
CA ALA A 47 -10.08 -23.21 3.83
C ALA A 47 -9.68 -23.41 2.35
N THR A 48 -10.32 -22.68 1.43
CA THR A 48 -10.01 -22.74 -0.02
C THR A 48 -9.05 -21.65 -0.50
N TRP A 49 -8.64 -20.75 0.39
CA TRP A 49 -7.86 -19.57 0.03
C TRP A 49 -6.49 -19.94 -0.58
N GLN A 50 -6.09 -19.19 -1.60
CA GLN A 50 -4.80 -19.35 -2.29
C GLN A 50 -4.03 -18.03 -2.26
N CYS A 51 -2.73 -18.10 -1.99
CA CYS A 51 -1.88 -16.91 -1.98
C CYS A 51 -1.67 -16.37 -3.41
N PRO A 52 -1.31 -15.07 -3.56
CA PRO A 52 -1.10 -14.46 -4.88
C PRO A 52 -0.10 -15.20 -5.76
N SER A 53 0.97 -15.75 -5.16
CA SER A 53 1.98 -16.54 -5.86
C SER A 53 1.39 -17.83 -6.45
N CYS A 54 0.49 -18.50 -5.73
CA CYS A 54 -0.17 -19.72 -6.19
C CYS A 54 -1.32 -19.45 -7.17
N ASN A 55 -2.09 -18.38 -6.94
CA ASN A 55 -3.20 -17.98 -7.79
C ASN A 55 -2.75 -17.45 -9.17
N ASN A 56 -1.52 -16.94 -9.29
CA ASN A 56 -0.95 -16.53 -10.58
C ASN A 56 -0.38 -17.70 -11.39
N ILE A 57 -0.05 -18.83 -10.76
CA ILE A 57 0.47 -20.03 -11.44
C ILE A 57 -0.69 -20.81 -12.09
N THR A 58 -1.84 -20.92 -11.43
CA THR A 58 -3.03 -21.60 -11.94
C THR A 58 -3.69 -20.89 -13.13
N ARG A 59 -3.39 -19.60 -13.36
CA ARG A 59 -3.82 -18.86 -14.56
C ARG A 59 -2.94 -19.07 -15.79
N ARG A 60 -1.73 -19.62 -15.67
CA ARG A 60 -0.89 -19.91 -16.84
C ARG A 60 -1.31 -21.20 -17.58
N THR A 61 -2.10 -22.06 -16.96
CA THR A 61 -2.53 -23.34 -17.55
C THR A 61 -3.97 -23.35 -18.07
N ARG A 62 -4.67 -22.22 -18.05
CA ARG A 62 -5.97 -22.04 -18.71
C ARG A 62 -6.06 -20.66 -19.35
N SER A 63 -5.42 -20.49 -20.50
CA SER A 63 -5.82 -19.44 -21.44
C SER A 63 -5.71 -19.99 -22.84
N ASN A 64 -6.87 -20.36 -23.38
CA ASN A 64 -7.07 -20.65 -24.78
C ASN A 64 -6.54 -19.49 -25.64
N LEU A 65 -5.91 -19.89 -26.73
CA LEU A 65 -5.51 -19.07 -27.86
C LEU A 65 -6.71 -18.24 -28.35
N ASN A 66 -6.59 -16.91 -28.32
CA ASN A 66 -7.01 -15.96 -29.37
C ASN A 66 -7.18 -14.54 -28.80
N THR A 67 -6.11 -13.74 -28.89
CA THR A 67 -6.21 -12.29 -29.01
C THR A 67 -5.03 -11.82 -29.86
N PRO A 68 -5.24 -11.27 -31.07
CA PRO A 68 -4.14 -10.86 -31.92
C PRO A 68 -3.58 -9.52 -31.42
N VAL A 69 -2.31 -9.57 -31.00
CA VAL A 69 -1.49 -8.38 -30.76
C VAL A 69 -1.17 -7.75 -32.12
N ARG A 70 -1.61 -6.51 -32.30
CA ARG A 70 -1.37 -5.65 -33.46
C ARG A 70 0.13 -5.38 -33.62
N GLN A 71 0.79 -6.11 -34.51
CA GLN A 71 2.12 -5.74 -35.01
C GLN A 71 1.96 -4.71 -36.13
N ALA A 72 2.66 -3.58 -35.99
CA ALA A 72 2.78 -2.58 -37.03
C ALA A 72 3.68 -3.13 -38.16
N GLN A 73 3.17 -3.15 -39.39
CA GLN A 73 3.97 -3.40 -40.58
C GLN A 73 4.05 -2.15 -41.46
N VAL A 74 5.29 -1.85 -41.81
CA VAL A 74 5.80 -0.92 -42.82
C VAL A 74 5.28 -1.31 -44.21
N PRO A 75 5.02 -0.37 -45.13
CA PRO A 75 4.54 -0.70 -46.46
C PRO A 75 5.70 -1.16 -47.35
N THR A 76 5.64 -2.40 -47.83
CA THR A 76 6.40 -2.86 -48.99
C THR A 76 5.46 -3.16 -50.13
N SER A 77 5.90 -2.70 -51.30
CA SER A 77 5.27 -2.74 -52.61
C SER A 77 5.00 -4.15 -53.14
N ASP A 78 4.17 -4.14 -54.18
CA ASP A 78 4.00 -5.16 -55.22
C ASP A 78 3.16 -6.38 -54.88
N GLU A 79 1.99 -6.44 -55.52
CA GLU A 79 1.60 -7.64 -56.27
C GLU A 79 0.56 -7.29 -57.33
N SER A 80 1.00 -7.25 -58.59
CA SER A 80 0.17 -7.57 -59.74
C SER A 80 0.26 -9.09 -59.97
N MET A 81 -0.81 -9.82 -59.66
CA MET A 81 -0.97 -11.21 -60.12
C MET A 81 -2.08 -11.31 -61.15
N ASN A 82 -1.65 -11.87 -62.28
CA ASN A 82 -2.33 -12.18 -63.52
C ASN A 82 -3.25 -13.41 -63.36
N MET A 83 -4.36 -13.45 -64.11
CA MET A 83 -5.06 -14.69 -64.45
C MET A 83 -5.45 -14.65 -65.94
N SER A 84 -4.68 -15.37 -66.75
CA SER A 84 -5.00 -15.76 -68.13
C SER A 84 -5.65 -17.14 -68.15
N PHE A 85 -6.48 -17.40 -69.18
CA PHE A 85 -6.57 -18.59 -70.06
C PHE A 85 -8.02 -18.72 -70.59
N ASP A 86 -8.39 -19.09 -71.81
CA ASP A 86 -7.81 -19.23 -73.17
C ASP A 86 -9.00 -19.72 -74.02
N SER A 87 -9.01 -19.39 -75.32
CA SER A 87 -9.45 -20.27 -76.42
C SER A 87 -9.35 -19.52 -77.75
N SER A 88 -8.43 -19.96 -78.60
CA SER A 88 -8.29 -19.61 -80.03
C SER A 88 -8.87 -20.74 -80.92
N PRO A 89 -8.71 -20.79 -82.27
CA PRO A 89 -9.27 -20.00 -83.40
C PRO A 89 -9.81 -20.99 -84.50
N PRO A 90 -9.74 -20.83 -85.87
CA PRO A 90 -9.73 -19.71 -86.87
C PRO A 90 -10.80 -19.99 -88.00
N PRO A 91 -10.73 -19.59 -89.32
CA PRO A 91 -9.88 -18.64 -90.06
C PRO A 91 -10.60 -17.71 -91.10
N THR A 92 -9.77 -16.86 -91.73
CA THR A 92 -9.72 -16.52 -93.17
C THR A 92 -10.43 -15.30 -93.81
N HIS A 93 -9.59 -14.61 -94.58
CA HIS A 93 -9.77 -13.86 -95.83
C HIS A 93 -9.96 -12.34 -95.81
N ALA A 94 -8.96 -11.71 -96.44
CA ALA A 94 -8.85 -10.33 -96.83
C ALA A 94 -9.90 -9.93 -97.87
N THR A 95 -10.45 -8.73 -97.76
CA THR A 95 -10.61 -7.80 -98.90
C THR A 95 -10.92 -6.38 -98.41
N VAL A 96 -10.20 -5.41 -98.97
CA VAL A 96 -10.50 -3.97 -99.02
C VAL A 96 -10.82 -3.68 -100.50
N PRO A 97 -11.50 -2.61 -100.96
CA PRO A 97 -12.33 -1.58 -100.29
C PRO A 97 -13.75 -1.44 -100.90
N SER A 98 -14.68 -0.76 -100.23
CA SER A 98 -15.66 0.10 -100.94
C SER A 98 -16.38 1.12 -100.06
N THR A 99 -16.00 2.36 -100.31
CA THR A 99 -16.75 3.62 -100.35
C THR A 99 -18.28 3.57 -100.11
N LYS A 100 -18.70 4.24 -99.02
CA LYS A 100 -19.92 5.05 -98.77
C LYS A 100 -21.31 4.41 -99.02
N SER A 101 -22.09 4.24 -97.94
CA SER A 101 -23.43 4.86 -97.82
C SER A 101 -23.93 4.80 -96.36
N ASN A 102 -24.44 5.94 -95.86
CA ASN A 102 -25.14 6.02 -94.58
C ASN A 102 -26.55 5.41 -94.75
N ILE A 103 -26.77 4.19 -94.27
CA ILE A 103 -28.09 3.57 -94.17
C ILE A 103 -28.38 3.33 -92.69
N VAL A 104 -29.44 3.93 -92.16
CA VAL A 104 -29.91 3.73 -90.79
C VAL A 104 -30.67 2.40 -90.72
N THR A 105 -30.10 1.40 -90.05
CA THR A 105 -30.72 0.08 -89.81
C THR A 105 -31.51 0.08 -88.49
N MET A 106 -32.47 -0.85 -88.34
CA MET A 106 -33.27 -0.99 -87.10
C MET A 106 -32.42 -1.30 -85.85
N ASP A 107 -31.24 -1.90 -86.03
CA ASP A 107 -30.29 -2.13 -84.95
C ASP A 107 -29.60 -0.84 -84.49
N ASN A 108 -29.28 0.09 -85.41
CA ASN A 108 -28.76 1.41 -85.03
C ASN A 108 -29.78 2.22 -84.21
N ILE A 109 -31.09 2.04 -84.46
CA ILE A 109 -32.14 2.71 -83.69
C ILE A 109 -32.28 2.11 -82.29
N ARG A 110 -32.17 0.78 -82.15
CA ARG A 110 -32.12 0.11 -80.82
C ARG A 110 -30.89 0.54 -80.03
N ASP A 111 -29.71 0.54 -80.64
CA ASP A 111 -28.47 0.93 -79.98
C ASP A 111 -28.52 2.39 -79.51
N LEU A 112 -29.09 3.30 -80.32
CA LEU A 112 -29.27 4.70 -79.92
C LEU A 112 -30.29 4.86 -78.78
N LEU A 113 -31.35 4.06 -78.77
CA LEU A 113 -32.34 4.06 -77.68
C LEU A 113 -31.75 3.50 -76.38
N ASP A 114 -31.02 2.38 -76.44
CA ASP A 114 -30.36 1.77 -75.29
C ASP A 114 -29.22 2.65 -74.77
N GLN A 115 -28.43 3.28 -75.66
CA GLN A 115 -27.44 4.28 -75.25
C GLN A 115 -28.09 5.46 -74.53
N ARG A 116 -29.22 5.98 -75.05
CA ARG A 116 -29.91 7.13 -74.45
C ARG A 116 -30.58 6.79 -73.12
N LEU A 117 -31.22 5.62 -73.03
CA LEU A 117 -31.86 5.11 -71.83
C LEU A 117 -30.82 4.78 -70.75
N ASN A 118 -29.74 4.09 -71.09
CA ASN A 118 -28.66 3.76 -70.16
C ASN A 118 -27.90 5.02 -69.70
N ALA A 119 -27.65 5.99 -70.59
CA ALA A 119 -27.04 7.26 -70.18
C ALA A 119 -27.94 8.06 -69.23
N SER A 120 -29.25 8.10 -69.51
CA SER A 120 -30.24 8.75 -68.64
C SER A 120 -30.35 8.04 -67.29
N MET A 121 -30.37 6.70 -67.27
CA MET A 121 -30.44 5.88 -66.06
C MET A 121 -29.15 6.00 -65.23
N SER A 122 -27.98 5.98 -65.88
CA SER A 122 -26.68 6.20 -65.24
C SER A 122 -26.62 7.56 -64.54
N THR A 123 -27.07 8.62 -65.24
CA THR A 123 -27.13 9.98 -64.67
C THR A 123 -28.06 10.06 -63.45
N LEU A 124 -29.20 9.36 -63.49
CA LEU A 124 -30.11 9.27 -62.35
C LEU A 124 -29.50 8.49 -61.18
N MET A 125 -28.86 7.36 -61.45
CA MET A 125 -28.21 6.53 -60.43
C MET A 125 -27.02 7.26 -59.79
N ASP A 126 -26.26 8.05 -60.55
CA ASP A 126 -25.18 8.89 -60.03
C ASP A 126 -25.70 9.99 -59.11
N LYS A 127 -26.81 10.65 -59.48
CA LYS A 127 -27.49 11.62 -58.62
C LYS A 127 -28.02 10.96 -57.35
N PHE A 128 -28.65 9.80 -57.45
CA PHE A 128 -29.16 9.06 -56.30
C PHE A 128 -28.04 8.61 -55.36
N ARG A 129 -26.93 8.08 -55.91
CA ARG A 129 -25.72 7.72 -55.15
C ARG A 129 -25.12 8.94 -54.46
N SER A 130 -25.12 10.10 -55.11
CA SER A 130 -24.65 11.36 -54.52
C SER A 130 -25.51 11.81 -53.35
N ILE A 131 -26.84 11.77 -53.49
CA ILE A 131 -27.79 12.14 -52.43
C ILE A 131 -27.63 11.21 -51.23
N LEU A 132 -27.67 9.89 -51.45
CA LEU A 132 -27.49 8.90 -50.38
C LEU A 132 -26.15 9.07 -49.66
N LYS A 133 -25.06 9.32 -50.40
CA LYS A 133 -23.74 9.53 -49.83
C LYS A 133 -23.72 10.76 -48.90
N GLU A 134 -24.33 11.87 -49.32
CA GLU A 134 -24.38 13.08 -48.51
C GLU A 134 -25.32 12.93 -47.30
N GLU A 135 -26.47 12.26 -47.45
CA GLU A 135 -27.37 12.00 -46.32
C GLU A 135 -26.75 11.07 -45.28
N VAL A 136 -26.14 9.95 -45.71
CA VAL A 136 -25.44 9.03 -44.81
C VAL A 136 -24.27 9.74 -44.13
N LYS A 137 -23.48 10.51 -44.86
CA LYS A 137 -22.36 11.29 -44.31
C LYS A 137 -22.84 12.31 -43.27
N LYS A 138 -23.96 12.99 -43.56
CA LYS A 138 -24.57 13.96 -42.63
C LYS A 138 -25.05 13.27 -41.36
N LEU A 139 -25.79 12.17 -41.49
CA LEU A 139 -26.31 11.41 -40.34
C LEU A 139 -25.17 10.85 -39.49
N VAL A 140 -24.17 10.23 -40.10
CA VAL A 140 -23.00 9.70 -39.38
C VAL A 140 -22.26 10.82 -38.64
N LYS A 141 -22.07 11.98 -39.29
CA LYS A 141 -21.42 13.11 -38.64
C LYS A 141 -22.23 13.63 -37.45
N THR A 142 -23.55 13.79 -37.58
CA THR A 142 -24.38 14.28 -36.48
C THR A 142 -24.41 13.32 -35.30
N GLU A 143 -24.53 12.02 -35.55
CA GLU A 143 -24.53 11.02 -34.48
C GLU A 143 -23.16 10.93 -33.78
N ILE A 144 -22.06 10.95 -34.55
CA ILE A 144 -20.71 10.95 -33.97
C ILE A 144 -20.47 12.22 -33.15
N ASP A 145 -20.82 13.39 -33.68
CA ASP A 145 -20.66 14.66 -32.95
C ASP A 145 -21.49 14.64 -31.65
N SER A 146 -22.71 14.10 -31.69
CA SER A 146 -23.57 13.94 -30.51
C SER A 146 -22.92 13.05 -29.44
N VAL A 147 -22.46 11.85 -29.81
CA VAL A 147 -21.81 10.91 -28.89
C VAL A 147 -20.50 11.48 -28.32
N VAL A 148 -19.68 12.13 -29.16
CA VAL A 148 -18.42 12.75 -28.71
C VAL A 148 -18.68 13.88 -27.72
N GLN A 149 -19.72 14.69 -27.93
CA GLN A 149 -20.08 15.75 -26.98
C GLN A 149 -20.59 15.18 -25.66
N GLN A 150 -21.42 14.13 -25.69
CA GLN A 150 -21.87 13.45 -24.47
C GLN A 150 -20.69 12.88 -23.68
N LEU A 151 -19.81 12.12 -24.33
CA LEU A 151 -18.61 11.57 -23.69
C LEU A 151 -17.70 12.65 -23.12
N LYS A 152 -17.52 13.75 -23.84
CA LYS A 152 -16.72 14.88 -23.37
C LYS A 152 -17.31 15.48 -22.09
N ASN A 153 -18.62 15.68 -22.06
CA ASN A 153 -19.30 16.24 -20.89
C ASN A 153 -19.17 15.30 -19.67
N GLU A 154 -19.41 14.00 -19.85
CA GLU A 154 -19.25 13.00 -18.78
C GLU A 154 -17.82 12.95 -18.25
N PHE A 155 -16.83 12.98 -19.15
CA PHE A 155 -15.42 13.02 -18.77
C PHE A 155 -15.07 14.29 -18.01
N THR A 156 -15.55 15.45 -18.46
CA THR A 156 -15.30 16.72 -17.77
C THR A 156 -15.92 16.71 -16.38
N MET A 157 -17.18 16.31 -16.23
CA MET A 157 -17.84 16.23 -14.92
C MET A 157 -17.12 15.28 -13.96
N THR A 158 -16.70 14.11 -14.44
CA THR A 158 -15.96 13.14 -13.63
C THR A 158 -14.58 13.68 -13.24
N THR A 159 -13.88 14.30 -14.19
CA THR A 159 -12.54 14.87 -13.95
C THR A 159 -12.61 16.01 -12.96
N ASP A 160 -13.59 16.91 -13.07
CA ASP A 160 -13.77 18.03 -12.15
C ASP A 160 -14.10 17.56 -10.74
N TYR A 161 -14.96 16.54 -10.61
CA TYR A 161 -15.26 15.91 -9.32
C TYR A 161 -14.00 15.31 -8.68
N ILE A 162 -13.23 14.52 -9.43
CA ILE A 162 -11.98 13.92 -8.93
C ILE A 162 -10.98 15.02 -8.56
N CYS A 163 -10.86 16.08 -9.35
CA CYS A 163 -9.98 17.20 -9.05
C CYS A 163 -10.35 17.89 -7.73
N ALA A 164 -11.64 18.09 -7.46
CA ALA A 164 -12.13 18.65 -6.20
C ALA A 164 -11.80 17.72 -5.01
N ASP A 165 -12.12 16.43 -5.13
CA ASP A 165 -11.86 15.45 -4.07
C ASP A 165 -10.34 15.31 -3.78
N VAL A 166 -9.51 15.31 -4.82
CA VAL A 166 -8.05 15.30 -4.67
C VAL A 166 -7.54 16.59 -4.00
N ALA A 167 -8.16 17.74 -4.27
CA ALA A 167 -7.80 19.00 -3.62
C ALA A 167 -8.15 18.97 -2.12
N ASP A 168 -9.32 18.45 -1.77
CA ASP A 168 -9.79 18.30 -0.39
C ASP A 168 -8.92 17.32 0.39
N LEU A 169 -8.68 16.12 -0.15
CA LEU A 169 -7.76 15.14 0.43
C LEU A 169 -6.36 15.70 0.65
N LYS A 170 -5.85 16.50 -0.30
CA LYS A 170 -4.54 17.16 -0.16
C LYS A 170 -4.54 18.18 0.98
N SER A 171 -5.64 18.90 1.17
CA SER A 171 -5.83 19.83 2.28
C SER A 171 -5.83 19.09 3.63
N GLU A 172 -6.62 18.02 3.75
CA GLU A 172 -6.68 17.18 4.94
C GLU A 172 -5.33 16.55 5.29
N MET A 173 -4.62 16.05 4.28
CA MET A 173 -3.26 15.51 4.43
C MET A 173 -2.28 16.56 4.97
N LYS A 174 -2.39 17.82 4.51
CA LYS A 174 -1.57 18.92 5.01
C LYS A 174 -1.89 19.24 6.46
N ASN A 175 -3.17 19.28 6.82
CA ASN A 175 -3.62 19.55 8.19
C ASN A 175 -3.18 18.43 9.15
N THR A 176 -3.36 17.18 8.74
CA THR A 176 -2.92 16.00 9.51
C THR A 176 -1.41 16.03 9.71
N ARG A 177 -0.64 16.32 8.65
CA ARG A 177 0.82 16.45 8.75
C ARG A 177 1.25 17.57 9.69
N ALA A 178 0.54 18.69 9.70
CA ALA A 178 0.82 19.78 10.63
C ALA A 178 0.53 19.36 12.08
N CYS A 179 -0.59 18.69 12.33
CA CYS A 179 -0.95 18.16 13.64
C CYS A 179 0.10 17.16 14.15
N VAL A 180 0.51 16.20 13.32
CA VAL A 180 1.54 15.21 13.66
C VAL A 180 2.84 15.90 14.07
N LYS A 181 3.29 16.91 13.31
CA LYS A 181 4.50 17.68 13.67
C LYS A 181 4.38 18.38 15.03
N THR A 182 3.22 18.98 15.31
CA THR A 182 2.97 19.63 16.60
C THR A 182 3.01 18.61 17.73
N LEU A 183 2.33 17.46 17.58
CA LEU A 183 2.31 16.40 18.58
C LEU A 183 3.71 15.82 18.84
N GLU A 184 4.51 15.60 17.79
CA GLU A 184 5.90 15.16 17.92
C GLU A 184 6.74 16.18 18.68
N ALA A 185 6.59 17.48 18.36
CA ALA A 185 7.29 18.55 19.06
C ALA A 185 6.90 18.61 20.55
N GLU A 186 5.62 18.49 20.88
CA GLU A 186 5.15 18.46 22.27
C GLU A 186 5.64 17.23 23.02
N ASN A 187 5.62 16.06 22.40
CA ASN A 187 6.10 14.83 23.03
C ASN A 187 7.60 14.93 23.36
N THR A 188 8.41 15.45 22.42
CA THR A 188 9.84 15.69 22.70
C THR A 188 10.06 16.73 23.81
N ARG A 189 9.21 17.76 23.91
CA ARG A 189 9.25 18.73 25.01
C ARG A 189 8.91 18.07 26.34
N LEU A 190 7.82 17.32 26.40
CA LEU A 190 7.37 16.63 27.62
C LEU A 190 8.42 15.61 28.11
N LEU A 191 9.03 14.85 27.21
CA LEU A 191 10.12 13.93 27.57
C LEU A 191 11.32 14.66 28.19
N LYS A 192 11.69 15.84 27.67
CA LYS A 192 12.74 16.68 28.26
C LYS A 192 12.37 17.16 29.66
N GLU A 193 11.13 17.62 29.84
CA GLU A 193 10.63 18.06 31.14
C GLU A 193 10.63 16.92 32.16
N ILE A 194 10.15 15.74 31.78
CA ILE A 194 10.17 14.54 32.63
C ILE A 194 11.61 14.19 33.04
N ASN A 195 12.56 14.20 32.10
CA ASN A 195 13.96 13.91 32.41
C ASN A 195 14.59 14.96 33.35
N SER A 196 14.25 16.24 33.17
CA SER A 196 14.67 17.32 34.06
C SER A 196 14.10 17.13 35.47
N LEU A 197 12.80 16.83 35.58
CA LEU A 197 12.12 16.58 36.85
C LEU A 197 12.69 15.35 37.55
N ASN A 198 12.92 14.24 36.83
CA ASN A 198 13.55 13.04 37.38
C ASN A 198 14.97 13.31 37.90
N SER A 199 15.74 14.15 37.20
CA SER A 199 17.10 14.53 37.63
C SER A 199 17.07 15.37 38.91
N ARG A 200 16.11 16.29 39.01
CA ARG A 200 15.87 17.11 40.22
C ARG A 200 15.40 16.25 41.39
N LEU A 201 14.45 15.34 41.14
CA LEU A 201 13.95 14.39 42.13
C LEU A 201 15.09 13.51 42.65
N SER A 202 15.88 12.93 41.75
CA SER A 202 17.05 12.12 42.12
C SER A 202 18.06 12.88 42.98
N SER A 203 18.28 14.17 42.68
CA SER A 203 19.17 15.02 43.47
C SER A 203 18.60 15.30 44.87
N SER A 204 17.30 15.58 44.96
CA SER A 204 16.60 15.77 46.23
C SER A 204 16.58 14.50 47.09
N GLU A 205 16.37 13.35 46.46
CA GLU A 205 16.41 12.04 47.10
C GLU A 205 17.80 11.68 47.63
N LYS A 206 18.86 12.01 46.89
CA LYS A 206 20.26 11.87 47.32
C LYS A 206 20.55 12.77 48.53
N LEU A 207 20.09 14.02 48.49
CA LEU A 207 20.29 14.97 49.59
C LEU A 207 19.62 14.47 50.87
N THR A 208 18.37 14.02 50.79
CA THR A 208 17.61 13.50 51.94
C THR A 208 18.24 12.25 52.55
N ARG A 209 18.96 11.45 51.74
CA ARG A 209 19.64 10.22 52.18
C ARG A 209 21.15 10.41 52.41
N SER A 210 21.68 11.62 52.28
CA SER A 210 23.13 11.91 52.35
C SER A 210 23.76 11.56 53.70
N LEU A 211 22.96 11.62 54.77
CA LEU A 211 23.33 11.29 56.14
C LEU A 211 23.02 9.85 56.54
N ASN A 212 22.43 9.07 55.63
CA ASN A 212 22.01 7.71 55.92
C ASN A 212 23.12 6.72 55.60
N LEU A 213 23.29 5.75 56.50
CA LEU A 213 24.11 4.56 56.35
C LEU A 213 23.20 3.35 56.36
N GLU A 214 23.29 2.51 55.33
CA GLU A 214 22.55 1.25 55.24
C GLU A 214 23.51 0.09 55.55
N ILE A 215 23.16 -0.69 56.57
CA ILE A 215 23.92 -1.86 56.99
C ILE A 215 23.11 -3.09 56.62
N GLN A 216 23.71 -3.94 55.81
CA GLN A 216 23.05 -5.11 55.25
C GLN A 216 23.56 -6.39 55.92
N ALA A 217 22.79 -7.47 55.78
CA ALA A 217 23.15 -8.82 56.23
C ALA A 217 23.41 -8.99 57.75
N VAL A 218 22.90 -8.09 58.59
CA VAL A 218 22.95 -8.28 60.05
C VAL A 218 21.87 -9.29 60.45
N PRO A 219 22.20 -10.41 61.12
CA PRO A 219 21.20 -11.39 61.57
C PRO A 219 20.12 -10.75 62.45
N GLU A 220 18.88 -11.20 62.33
CA GLU A 220 17.75 -10.69 63.14
C GLU A 220 17.56 -11.53 64.40
N ARG A 221 17.37 -10.86 65.54
CA ARG A 221 16.99 -11.51 66.81
C ARG A 221 15.72 -10.89 67.39
N LYS A 222 14.93 -11.68 68.10
CA LYS A 222 13.80 -11.16 68.88
C LYS A 222 14.34 -10.22 69.96
N ASN A 223 13.71 -9.06 70.13
CA ASN A 223 14.08 -8.04 71.11
C ASN A 223 15.56 -7.57 70.99
N GLU A 224 16.04 -7.36 69.76
CA GLU A 224 17.40 -6.88 69.51
C GLU A 224 17.55 -5.38 69.80
N ASN A 225 18.68 -5.00 70.40
CA ASN A 225 19.06 -3.60 70.56
C ASN A 225 19.91 -3.15 69.34
N ILE A 226 19.25 -2.55 68.35
CA ILE A 226 19.89 -2.11 67.09
C ILE A 226 21.03 -1.12 67.36
N LEU A 227 20.84 -0.19 68.29
CA LEU A 227 21.81 0.85 68.59
C LEU A 227 23.07 0.26 69.23
N ALA A 228 22.92 -0.67 70.16
CA ALA A 228 24.05 -1.39 70.75
C ALA A 228 24.81 -2.22 69.70
N MET A 229 24.10 -2.90 68.80
CA MET A 229 24.72 -3.65 67.70
C MET A 229 25.49 -2.72 66.75
N PHE A 230 24.93 -1.58 66.38
CA PHE A 230 25.60 -0.59 65.54
C PHE A 230 26.88 -0.08 66.20
N LYS A 231 26.84 0.30 67.48
CA LYS A 231 28.04 0.72 68.22
C LYS A 231 29.12 -0.36 68.27
N SER A 232 28.73 -1.63 68.47
CA SER A 232 29.68 -2.75 68.44
C SER A 232 30.33 -2.92 67.06
N LEU A 233 29.57 -2.72 65.97
CA LEU A 233 30.12 -2.71 64.61
C LEU A 233 31.09 -1.54 64.42
N CYS A 234 30.75 -0.34 64.88
CA CYS A 234 31.65 0.82 64.78
C CYS A 234 32.96 0.60 65.53
N LYS A 235 32.92 -0.02 66.72
CA LYS A 235 34.12 -0.43 67.46
C LYS A 235 35.00 -1.41 66.67
N SER A 236 34.39 -2.33 65.91
CA SER A 236 35.15 -3.29 65.10
C SER A 236 35.89 -2.65 63.92
N VAL A 237 35.41 -1.50 63.43
CA VAL A 237 36.08 -0.67 62.41
C VAL A 237 36.86 0.50 63.01
N ASN A 238 37.26 0.37 64.29
CA ASN A 238 38.07 1.35 65.01
C ASN A 238 37.52 2.79 65.02
N THR A 239 36.19 2.94 64.92
CA THR A 239 35.51 4.24 64.93
C THR A 239 34.60 4.32 66.16
N GLU A 240 34.90 5.23 67.08
CA GLU A 240 34.06 5.47 68.25
C GLU A 240 32.97 6.51 67.94
N ILE A 241 31.71 6.13 68.14
CA ILE A 241 30.55 6.99 67.87
C ILE A 241 29.78 7.25 69.17
N LYS A 242 29.49 8.53 69.42
CA LYS A 242 28.68 8.99 70.56
C LYS A 242 27.19 8.89 70.25
N ASP A 243 26.35 8.77 71.27
CA ASP A 243 24.90 8.70 71.10
C ASP A 243 24.32 9.93 70.42
N ASP A 244 24.82 11.12 70.74
CA ASP A 244 24.36 12.39 70.15
C ASP A 244 24.63 12.50 68.64
N GLN A 245 25.50 11.63 68.10
CA GLN A 245 25.83 11.61 66.68
C GLN A 245 24.87 10.73 65.87
N ILE A 246 24.01 9.96 66.54
CA ILE A 246 23.03 9.05 65.91
C ILE A 246 21.64 9.67 66.05
N ILE A 247 21.08 10.13 64.94
CA ILE A 247 19.72 10.70 64.91
C ILE A 247 18.68 9.58 64.97
N SER A 248 18.87 8.53 64.18
CA SER A 248 17.95 7.38 64.18
C SER A 248 18.66 6.10 63.79
N CYS A 249 18.25 4.98 64.35
CA CYS A 249 18.80 3.66 64.05
C CYS A 249 17.69 2.62 64.11
N ARG A 250 17.32 2.05 62.96
CA ARG A 250 16.15 1.14 62.86
C ARG A 250 16.30 0.14 61.73
N ARG A 251 15.63 -1.02 61.84
CA ARG A 251 15.42 -1.92 60.70
C ARG A 251 14.43 -1.29 59.72
N VAL A 252 14.68 -1.47 58.43
CA VAL A 252 13.76 -1.06 57.35
C VAL A 252 13.02 -2.28 56.82
N ALA A 253 11.76 -2.08 56.44
CA ALA A 253 10.96 -3.14 55.81
C ALA A 253 11.65 -3.69 54.56
N LYS A 254 11.49 -4.98 54.31
CA LYS A 254 11.98 -5.59 53.07
C LYS A 254 11.16 -5.05 51.90
N LEU A 255 11.82 -4.77 50.77
CA LEU A 255 11.13 -4.48 49.52
C LEU A 255 10.27 -5.68 49.07
N ASP A 256 10.81 -6.89 49.26
CA ASP A 256 10.12 -8.15 49.01
C ASP A 256 10.04 -8.95 50.32
N PRO A 257 8.84 -9.08 50.94
CA PRO A 257 8.66 -9.81 52.19
C PRO A 257 8.99 -11.30 52.12
N LYS A 258 8.98 -11.91 50.93
CA LYS A 258 9.17 -13.36 50.75
C LYS A 258 10.63 -13.78 50.81
N LYS A 259 11.56 -12.83 50.68
CA LYS A 259 13.00 -13.14 50.71
C LYS A 259 13.46 -13.44 52.13
N ASP A 260 14.25 -14.50 52.27
CA ASP A 260 14.80 -14.94 53.56
C ASP A 260 15.88 -13.98 54.10
N ARG A 261 16.48 -13.16 53.23
CA ARG A 261 17.49 -12.16 53.62
C ARG A 261 17.00 -11.27 54.77
N PRO A 262 17.79 -11.05 55.83
CA PRO A 262 17.38 -10.18 56.93
C PRO A 262 17.15 -8.73 56.47
N ARG A 263 16.29 -8.01 57.19
CA ARG A 263 16.00 -6.59 57.01
C ARG A 263 17.25 -5.74 57.19
N ASN A 264 17.44 -4.75 56.33
CA ASN A 264 18.56 -3.83 56.46
C ASN A 264 18.37 -2.90 57.65
N ILE A 265 19.47 -2.46 58.26
CA ILE A 265 19.46 -1.41 59.29
C ILE A 265 19.77 -0.08 58.61
N LEU A 266 18.92 0.91 58.80
CA LEU A 266 19.14 2.28 58.38
C LEU A 266 19.52 3.13 59.58
N VAL A 267 20.69 3.76 59.50
CA VAL A 267 21.21 4.68 60.51
C VAL A 267 21.29 6.07 59.90
N THR A 268 20.68 7.06 60.53
CA THR A 268 20.83 8.47 60.16
C THR A 268 21.79 9.12 61.14
N LEU A 269 22.89 9.67 60.63
CA LEU A 269 23.93 10.32 61.42
C LEU A 269 23.75 11.85 61.43
N SER A 270 24.34 12.52 62.41
CA SER A 270 24.27 13.98 62.52
C SER A 270 25.06 14.73 61.44
N ASN A 271 26.05 14.08 60.82
CA ASN A 271 26.91 14.71 59.82
C ASN A 271 27.38 13.71 58.74
N SER A 272 27.59 14.21 57.51
CA SER A 272 28.02 13.35 56.38
C SER A 272 29.46 12.86 56.53
N ARG A 273 30.34 13.65 57.17
CA ARG A 273 31.76 13.29 57.29
C ARG A 273 31.97 12.02 58.09
N LEU A 274 31.22 11.85 59.19
CA LEU A 274 31.20 10.64 60.01
C LEU A 274 30.65 9.45 59.22
N ARG A 275 29.62 9.67 58.40
CA ARG A 275 29.09 8.64 57.49
C ARG A 275 30.12 8.20 56.47
N ASP A 276 30.88 9.14 55.90
CA ASP A 276 31.90 8.85 54.91
C ASP A 276 33.09 8.11 55.54
N GLN A 277 33.52 8.49 56.75
CA GLN A 277 34.57 7.75 57.48
C GLN A 277 34.23 6.27 57.64
N LEU A 278 32.98 5.95 58.00
CA LEU A 278 32.53 4.55 58.17
C LEU A 278 32.41 3.74 56.87
N LYS A 279 32.51 4.37 55.69
CA LYS A 279 32.37 3.70 54.39
C LYS A 279 33.70 3.33 53.74
N TYR A 280 34.81 3.94 54.14
CA TYR A 280 36.08 3.89 53.43
C TYR A 280 37.22 3.22 54.23
N ASP A 281 36.92 2.67 55.40
CA ASP A 281 37.79 1.75 56.16
C ASP A 281 37.35 0.29 55.96
#